data_AF-R7SQW4-F1
#
_entry.id   AF-R7SQW4-F1
#
_cell.length_a   1.000
_cell.length_b   1.000
_cell.length_c   1.000
_cell.angle_alpha   90.00
_cell.angle_beta   90.00
_cell.angle_gamma   90.00
#
_symmetry.space_group_name_H-M   'P 1'
#
loop_
_entity.id
_entity.type
_entity.pdbx_description
1 polymer ?
#
loop_
_entity_poly.entity_id
_entity_poly.type
_entity_poly.pdbx_seq_one_letter_code
_entity_poly.pdbx_strand_id
1 'polypeptide(L)'
;MYPSPSIYLSHDENCYTFEQLFALTRLGHKYQMDVVERQAVSCLKLLFTDDFEQWKDGNAPFETNYAHGIGVVQLARLANNPGMLPVALYLCSLDASVLAHGWTRADGTVERLERCIDGYGILREETSTVLARIFQFASSWECTAPNSCEVCLAEFHALASASSERHTLLHSWEDMYDEWTESSHVTLCTACMEALCEREKEQRCAIWRRLPKIYGLPVPDGWETA
;
A
#
# COMPACT_ATOMS: atom_id res chain seq x y z
N MET A 1 -19.92 -5.74 8.28
CA MET A 1 -19.35 -6.12 9.59
C MET A 1 -18.79 -7.53 9.44
N TYR A 2 -17.51 -7.64 9.07
CA TYR A 2 -16.85 -8.94 8.94
C TYR A 2 -16.63 -9.52 10.35
N PRO A 3 -16.92 -10.81 10.60
CA PRO A 3 -16.63 -11.41 11.89
C PRO A 3 -15.13 -11.33 12.13
N SER A 4 -14.74 -10.76 13.28
CA SER A 4 -13.34 -10.69 13.69
C SER A 4 -12.76 -12.12 13.70
N PRO A 5 -11.63 -12.39 13.02
CA PRO A 5 -11.08 -13.73 12.96
C PRO A 5 -10.63 -14.19 14.35
N SER A 6 -11.47 -14.96 15.04
CA SER A 6 -11.13 -15.59 16.32
C SER A 6 -10.26 -16.83 16.11
N ILE A 7 -8.98 -16.62 15.78
CA ILE A 7 -7.97 -17.60 16.19
C ILE A 7 -8.00 -17.61 17.72
N TYR A 8 -7.96 -18.78 18.36
CA TYR A 8 -8.06 -18.89 19.82
C TYR A 8 -6.96 -18.05 20.51
N LEU A 9 -7.30 -16.82 20.91
CA LEU A 9 -6.46 -15.92 21.67
C LEU A 9 -6.50 -16.35 23.15
N SER A 10 -5.34 -16.62 23.75
CA SER A 10 -5.20 -16.42 25.19
C SER A 10 -5.37 -14.93 25.47
N HIS A 11 -6.12 -14.61 26.52
CA HIS A 11 -6.61 -13.27 26.88
C HIS A 11 -5.57 -12.14 27.01
N ASP A 12 -4.27 -12.41 26.82
CA ASP A 12 -3.14 -11.49 27.08
C ASP A 12 -2.34 -11.03 25.84
N GLU A 13 -2.53 -11.61 24.64
CA GLU A 13 -1.74 -11.23 23.45
C GLU A 13 -2.65 -10.81 22.30
N ASN A 14 -2.73 -9.50 22.02
CA ASN A 14 -3.68 -8.93 21.04
C ASN A 14 -3.18 -8.87 19.58
N CYS A 15 -1.97 -9.37 19.26
CA CYS A 15 -1.44 -9.30 17.89
C CYS A 15 -0.59 -10.53 17.54
N TYR A 16 -0.91 -11.23 16.45
CA TYR A 16 -0.04 -12.26 15.89
C TYR A 16 1.14 -11.62 15.17
N THR A 17 2.35 -12.16 15.29
CA THR A 17 3.47 -11.75 14.43
C THR A 17 3.28 -12.28 13.00
N PHE A 18 3.96 -11.67 12.03
CA PHE A 18 3.95 -12.15 10.65
C PHE A 18 4.42 -13.62 10.55
N GLU A 19 5.47 -13.98 11.29
CA GLU A 19 6.02 -15.35 11.32
C GLU A 19 5.00 -16.36 11.85
N GLN A 20 4.22 -15.98 12.87
CA GLN A 20 3.15 -16.80 13.40
C GLN A 20 2.07 -17.01 12.34
N LEU A 21 1.60 -15.95 11.68
CA LEU A 21 0.59 -16.04 10.62
C LEU A 21 1.09 -16.87 9.43
N PHE A 22 2.36 -16.71 9.05
CA PHE A 22 3.00 -17.49 8.01
C PHE A 22 3.06 -18.99 8.36
N ALA A 23 3.48 -19.31 9.59
CA ALA A 23 3.53 -20.68 10.08
C ALA A 23 2.11 -21.30 10.15
N LEU A 24 1.14 -20.58 10.71
CA LEU A 24 -0.25 -21.04 10.84
C LEU A 24 -0.89 -21.29 9.48
N THR A 25 -0.67 -20.41 8.50
CA THR A 25 -1.17 -20.61 7.13
C THR A 25 -0.56 -21.87 6.51
N ARG A 26 0.77 -22.05 6.61
CA ARG A 26 1.45 -23.22 6.03
C ARG A 26 1.10 -24.54 6.70
N LEU A 27 1.04 -24.56 8.03
CA LEU A 27 0.68 -25.75 8.79
C LEU A 27 -0.80 -26.09 8.60
N GLY A 28 -1.66 -25.06 8.62
CA GLY A 28 -3.09 -25.20 8.34
C GLY A 28 -3.33 -25.85 6.99
N HIS A 29 -2.69 -25.33 5.94
CA HIS A 29 -2.76 -25.90 4.60
C HIS A 29 -2.22 -27.33 4.53
N LYS A 30 -1.03 -27.57 5.10
CA LYS A 30 -0.35 -28.89 5.05
C LYS A 30 -1.16 -29.99 5.72
N TYR A 31 -1.81 -29.68 6.85
CA TYR A 31 -2.57 -30.65 7.65
C TYR A 31 -4.08 -30.53 7.46
N GLN A 32 -4.55 -29.79 6.45
CA GLN A 32 -5.97 -29.61 6.14
C GLN A 32 -6.79 -29.08 7.33
N MET A 33 -6.20 -28.14 8.08
CA MET A 33 -6.86 -27.44 9.19
C MET A 33 -7.49 -26.15 8.66
N ASP A 34 -8.55 -26.30 7.86
CA ASP A 34 -9.17 -25.21 7.07
C ASP A 34 -9.57 -23.98 7.90
N VAL A 35 -9.96 -24.17 9.17
CA VAL A 35 -10.31 -23.06 10.07
C VAL A 35 -9.08 -22.24 10.41
N VAL A 36 -7.96 -22.90 10.76
CA VAL A 36 -6.71 -22.22 11.12
C VAL A 36 -6.13 -21.49 9.92
N GLU A 37 -6.09 -22.14 8.76
CA GLU A 37 -5.63 -21.51 7.52
C GLU A 37 -6.46 -20.28 7.18
N ARG A 38 -7.81 -20.41 7.14
CA ARG A 38 -8.69 -19.28 6.80
C ARG A 38 -8.54 -18.11 7.75
N GLN A 39 -8.42 -18.36 9.05
CA GLN A 39 -8.27 -17.28 10.02
C GLN A 39 -6.91 -16.59 9.90
N ALA A 40 -5.82 -17.34 9.74
CA ALA A 40 -4.49 -16.76 9.52
C ALA A 40 -4.45 -15.91 8.24
N VAL A 41 -5.05 -16.40 7.14
CA VAL A 41 -5.22 -15.64 5.90
C VAL A 41 -6.07 -14.39 6.12
N SER A 42 -7.15 -14.48 6.91
CA SER A 42 -7.98 -13.31 7.22
C SER A 42 -7.21 -12.23 7.97
N CYS A 43 -6.30 -12.61 8.89
CA CYS A 43 -5.41 -11.66 9.55
C CYS A 43 -4.40 -11.03 8.58
N LEU A 44 -3.81 -11.82 7.66
CA LEU A 44 -2.93 -11.29 6.62
C LEU A 44 -3.66 -10.32 5.68
N LYS A 45 -4.90 -10.64 5.31
CA LYS A 45 -5.78 -9.78 4.51
C LYS A 45 -6.13 -8.46 5.19
N LEU A 46 -5.77 -8.22 6.46
CA LEU A 46 -5.92 -6.88 7.06
C LEU A 46 -4.98 -5.86 6.42
N LEU A 47 -3.78 -6.28 6.02
CA LEU A 47 -2.83 -5.47 5.25
C LEU A 47 -2.80 -5.83 3.77
N PHE A 48 -2.77 -7.12 3.45
CA PHE A 48 -2.67 -7.61 2.06
C PHE A 48 -4.06 -7.78 1.45
N THR A 49 -4.81 -6.69 1.44
CA THR A 49 -6.23 -6.64 1.06
C THR A 49 -6.44 -6.28 -0.41
N ASP A 50 -7.61 -6.62 -0.93
CA ASP A 50 -8.17 -6.13 -2.19
C ASP A 50 -8.99 -4.85 -2.01
N ASP A 51 -9.27 -4.43 -0.77
CA ASP A 51 -10.06 -3.25 -0.42
C ASP A 51 -9.18 -2.03 -0.10
N PHE A 52 -9.30 -0.97 -0.91
CA PHE A 52 -8.55 0.27 -0.73
C PHE A 52 -8.86 0.99 0.58
N GLU A 53 -10.13 1.04 1.00
CA GLU A 53 -10.50 1.78 2.22
C GLU A 53 -9.93 1.08 3.45
N GLN A 54 -9.97 -0.26 3.47
CA GLN A 54 -9.33 -1.04 4.52
C GLN A 54 -7.81 -0.85 4.55
N TRP A 55 -7.18 -0.78 3.38
CA TRP A 55 -5.73 -0.60 3.28
C TRP A 55 -5.28 0.80 3.72
N LYS A 56 -6.02 1.84 3.32
CA LYS A 56 -5.72 3.24 3.64
C LYS A 56 -5.67 3.49 5.14
N ASP A 57 -6.53 2.83 5.92
CA ASP A 57 -6.58 2.98 7.37
C ASP A 57 -5.34 2.40 8.09
N GLY A 58 -4.48 1.65 7.38
CA GLY A 58 -3.17 1.23 7.89
C GLY A 58 -3.21 0.24 9.06
N ASN A 59 -4.38 -0.32 9.38
CA ASN A 59 -4.60 -1.19 10.52
C ASN A 59 -4.08 -2.63 10.28
N ALA A 60 -2.75 -2.78 10.20
CA ALA A 60 -2.12 -4.10 10.25
C ALA A 60 -2.00 -4.56 11.72
N PRO A 61 -2.48 -5.77 12.09
CA PRO A 61 -2.34 -6.29 13.45
C PRO A 61 -0.93 -6.84 13.74
N PHE A 62 0.07 -6.45 12.94
CA PHE A 62 1.45 -6.90 13.03
C PHE A 62 2.40 -5.81 12.56
N GLU A 63 3.63 -5.83 13.05
CA GLU A 63 4.68 -4.93 12.57
C GLU A 63 4.89 -5.14 11.06
N THR A 64 4.75 -4.06 10.30
CA THR A 64 4.87 -4.09 8.86
C THR A 64 6.33 -3.95 8.45
N ASN A 65 6.88 -4.98 7.82
CA ASN A 65 8.14 -4.93 7.12
C ASN A 65 7.87 -5.21 5.63
N TYR A 66 8.39 -4.36 4.74
CA TYR A 66 8.21 -4.53 3.29
C TYR A 66 8.70 -5.89 2.78
N ALA A 67 9.72 -6.48 3.43
CA ALA A 67 10.19 -7.84 3.15
C ALA A 67 9.12 -8.93 3.39
N HIS A 68 8.10 -8.68 4.22
CA HIS A 68 6.99 -9.61 4.42
C HIS A 68 6.18 -9.88 3.14
N GLY A 69 6.21 -8.94 2.18
CA GLY A 69 5.53 -9.11 0.88
C GLY A 69 5.96 -10.40 0.17
N ILE A 70 7.23 -10.80 0.30
CA ILE A 70 7.74 -12.06 -0.24
C ILE A 70 6.98 -13.26 0.33
N GLY A 71 6.88 -13.31 1.66
CA GLY A 71 6.20 -14.40 2.34
C GLY A 71 4.72 -14.45 1.92
N VAL A 72 4.08 -13.29 1.77
CA VAL A 72 2.68 -13.24 1.34
C VAL A 72 2.48 -13.67 -0.10
N VAL A 73 3.39 -13.37 -1.03
CA VAL A 73 3.31 -13.92 -2.40
C VAL A 73 3.29 -15.45 -2.36
N GLN A 74 4.10 -16.06 -1.49
CA GLN A 74 4.09 -17.51 -1.31
C GLN A 74 2.76 -18.01 -0.71
N LEU A 75 2.28 -17.35 0.35
CA LEU A 75 1.03 -17.75 1.02
C LEU A 75 -0.20 -17.56 0.12
N ALA A 76 -0.26 -16.49 -0.66
CA ALA A 76 -1.33 -16.22 -1.62
C ALA A 76 -1.47 -17.34 -2.65
N ARG A 77 -0.35 -17.88 -3.14
CA ARG A 77 -0.36 -19.04 -4.05
C ARG A 77 -0.73 -20.33 -3.33
N LEU A 78 -0.18 -20.55 -2.13
CA LEU A 78 -0.43 -21.74 -1.33
C LEU A 78 -1.91 -21.88 -0.95
N ALA A 79 -2.49 -20.83 -0.37
CA ALA A 79 -3.87 -20.78 0.10
C ALA A 79 -4.89 -20.40 -0.99
N ASN A 80 -4.47 -20.38 -2.26
CA ASN A 80 -5.29 -19.97 -3.41
C ASN A 80 -6.05 -18.65 -3.20
N ASN A 81 -5.35 -17.63 -2.71
CA ASN A 81 -5.91 -16.32 -2.38
C ASN A 81 -5.19 -15.21 -3.18
N PRO A 82 -5.41 -15.14 -4.52
CA PRO A 82 -4.67 -14.25 -5.40
C PRO A 82 -4.93 -12.75 -5.16
N GLY A 83 -6.01 -12.39 -4.47
CA GLY A 83 -6.34 -11.00 -4.11
C GLY A 83 -5.28 -10.31 -3.26
N MET A 84 -4.45 -11.07 -2.53
CA MET A 84 -3.33 -10.55 -1.72
C MET A 84 -2.10 -10.15 -2.56
N LEU A 85 -1.99 -10.64 -3.80
CA LEU A 85 -0.79 -10.49 -4.62
C LEU A 85 -0.44 -9.04 -4.99
N PRO A 86 -1.39 -8.17 -5.40
CA PRO A 86 -1.03 -6.82 -5.85
C PRO A 86 -0.37 -5.99 -4.76
N VAL A 87 -0.90 -6.02 -3.53
CA VAL A 87 -0.31 -5.31 -2.37
C VAL A 87 1.02 -5.93 -1.97
N ALA A 88 1.12 -7.27 -1.96
CA ALA A 88 2.36 -7.95 -1.63
C ALA A 88 3.50 -7.57 -2.59
N LEU A 89 3.22 -7.49 -3.89
CA LEU A 89 4.18 -7.06 -4.90
C LEU A 89 4.50 -5.57 -4.79
N TYR A 90 3.52 -4.74 -4.44
CA TYR A 90 3.75 -3.32 -4.14
C TYR A 90 4.75 -3.15 -3.00
N LEU A 91 4.51 -3.77 -1.84
CA LEU A 91 5.42 -3.65 -0.70
C LEU A 91 6.82 -4.21 -1.03
N CYS A 92 6.91 -5.34 -1.75
CA CYS A 92 8.19 -5.85 -2.25
C CYS A 92 8.94 -4.85 -3.14
N SER A 93 8.22 -4.03 -3.90
CA SER A 93 8.80 -3.02 -4.80
C SER A 93 9.38 -1.82 -4.04
N LEU A 94 9.03 -1.65 -2.76
CA LEU A 94 9.57 -0.59 -1.91
C LEU A 94 10.86 -1.01 -1.19
N ASP A 95 11.20 -2.29 -1.20
CA ASP A 95 12.41 -2.82 -0.58
C ASP A 95 13.53 -2.99 -1.62
N ALA A 96 14.58 -2.18 -1.49
CA ALA A 96 15.71 -2.18 -2.40
C ALA A 96 16.49 -3.51 -2.39
N SER A 97 16.58 -4.19 -1.25
CA SER A 97 17.24 -5.49 -1.12
C SER A 97 16.46 -6.55 -1.87
N VAL A 98 15.13 -6.53 -1.73
CA VAL A 98 14.21 -7.41 -2.46
C VAL A 98 14.37 -7.21 -3.96
N LEU A 99 14.34 -5.96 -4.45
CA LEU A 99 14.56 -5.65 -5.87
C LEU A 99 15.94 -6.11 -6.39
N ALA A 100 17.00 -5.96 -5.59
CA ALA A 100 18.37 -6.28 -6.01
C ALA A 100 18.69 -7.78 -6.01
N HIS A 101 18.18 -8.52 -5.02
CA HIS A 101 18.59 -9.90 -4.77
C HIS A 101 17.56 -10.95 -5.17
N GLY A 102 16.31 -10.54 -5.45
CA GLY A 102 15.23 -11.46 -5.78
C GLY A 102 14.77 -12.28 -4.58
N TRP A 103 13.86 -13.23 -4.83
CA TRP A 103 13.38 -14.14 -3.80
C TRP A 103 13.79 -15.58 -4.07
N THR A 104 14.50 -16.19 -3.14
CA THR A 104 14.85 -17.63 -3.20
C THR A 104 13.70 -18.47 -2.65
N ARG A 105 13.09 -19.28 -3.51
CA ARG A 105 12.12 -20.31 -3.14
C ARG A 105 12.76 -21.36 -2.22
N ALA A 106 11.92 -22.12 -1.51
CA ALA A 106 12.36 -23.24 -0.68
C ALA A 106 13.08 -24.36 -1.46
N ASP A 107 12.89 -24.43 -2.79
CA ASP A 107 13.57 -25.36 -3.69
C ASP A 107 14.92 -24.82 -4.22
N GLY A 108 15.34 -23.62 -3.76
CA GLY A 108 16.56 -22.95 -4.19
C GLY A 108 16.43 -22.14 -5.48
N THR A 109 15.27 -22.16 -6.15
CA THR A 109 15.03 -21.34 -7.34
C THR A 109 14.85 -19.88 -6.94
N VAL A 110 15.65 -18.99 -7.52
CA VAL A 110 15.42 -17.54 -7.35
C VAL A 110 14.30 -17.13 -8.31
N GLU A 111 13.14 -16.79 -7.78
CA GLU A 111 12.17 -15.99 -8.51
C GLU A 111 12.73 -14.58 -8.62
N ARG A 112 13.19 -14.26 -9.83
CA ARG A 112 13.59 -12.91 -10.17
C ARG A 112 12.34 -12.05 -10.19
N LEU A 113 12.33 -11.02 -9.36
CA LEU A 113 11.21 -10.11 -9.18
C LEU A 113 11.09 -9.13 -10.36
N GLU A 114 11.24 -9.62 -11.59
CA GLU A 114 11.07 -8.84 -12.82
C GLU A 114 9.76 -8.04 -12.76
N ARG A 115 8.69 -8.66 -12.26
CA ARG A 115 7.40 -7.99 -12.04
C ARG A 115 7.46 -6.85 -11.02
N CYS A 116 8.23 -6.99 -9.93
CA CYS A 116 8.40 -5.88 -8.98
C CYS A 116 9.30 -4.79 -9.55
N ILE A 117 10.34 -5.14 -10.30
CA ILE A 117 11.23 -4.18 -10.96
C ILE A 117 10.46 -3.39 -12.03
N ASP A 118 9.71 -4.09 -12.90
CA ASP A 118 8.88 -3.49 -13.94
C ASP A 118 7.78 -2.63 -13.32
N GLY A 119 7.07 -3.17 -12.31
CA GLY A 119 6.03 -2.44 -11.60
C GLY A 119 6.57 -1.20 -10.87
N TYR A 120 7.74 -1.30 -10.25
CA TYR A 120 8.44 -0.16 -9.67
C TYR A 120 8.80 0.89 -10.73
N GLY A 121 9.29 0.45 -11.89
CA GLY A 121 9.58 1.32 -13.03
C GLY A 121 8.35 2.10 -13.50
N ILE A 122 7.20 1.43 -13.63
CA ILE A 122 5.92 2.05 -14.00
C ILE A 122 5.47 3.07 -12.95
N LEU A 123 5.49 2.70 -11.66
CA LEU A 123 5.13 3.62 -10.56
C LEU A 123 6.03 4.85 -10.53
N ARG A 124 7.32 4.65 -10.80
CA ARG A 124 8.31 5.73 -10.89
C ARG A 124 8.05 6.67 -12.06
N GLU A 125 7.71 6.13 -13.23
CA GLU A 125 7.35 6.93 -14.41
C GLU A 125 6.07 7.76 -14.17
N GLU A 126 5.09 7.19 -13.47
CA GLU A 126 3.82 7.89 -13.17
C GLU A 126 3.94 8.94 -12.05
N THR A 127 4.95 8.81 -11.18
CA THR A 127 5.12 9.66 -9.98
C THR A 127 5.01 11.14 -10.31
N SER A 128 5.83 11.67 -11.23
CA SER A 128 5.82 13.11 -11.55
C SER A 128 4.48 13.59 -12.09
N THR A 129 3.78 12.76 -12.88
CA THR A 129 2.46 13.10 -13.42
C THR A 129 1.41 13.14 -12.32
N VAL A 130 1.45 12.19 -11.39
CA VAL A 130 0.54 12.13 -10.24
C VAL A 130 0.76 13.32 -9.32
N LEU A 131 2.00 13.65 -8.98
CA LEU A 131 2.30 14.81 -8.14
C LEU A 131 1.80 16.11 -8.78
N ALA A 132 2.05 16.30 -10.07
CA ALA A 132 1.57 17.47 -10.78
C ALA A 132 0.03 17.59 -10.71
N ARG A 133 -0.71 16.47 -10.76
CA ARG A 133 -2.18 16.47 -10.63
C ARG A 133 -2.64 16.76 -9.21
N ILE A 134 -2.01 16.17 -8.20
CA ILE A 134 -2.37 16.37 -6.78
C ILE A 134 -2.28 17.85 -6.44
N PHE A 135 -1.14 18.48 -6.74
CA PHE A 135 -0.86 19.86 -6.35
C PHE A 135 -1.32 20.94 -7.35
N GLN A 136 -2.01 20.56 -8.42
CA GLN A 136 -2.55 21.54 -9.36
C GLN A 136 -3.63 22.39 -8.69
N PHE A 137 -3.44 23.69 -8.56
CA PHE A 137 -4.49 24.58 -8.07
C PHE A 137 -5.73 24.49 -8.97
N ALA A 138 -6.92 24.35 -8.37
CA ALA A 138 -8.18 24.32 -9.10
C ALA A 138 -9.08 25.48 -8.66
N SER A 139 -9.58 26.23 -9.64
CA SER A 139 -10.49 27.36 -9.40
C SER A 139 -11.84 26.94 -8.82
N SER A 140 -12.18 25.64 -8.88
CA SER A 140 -13.38 25.07 -8.27
C SER A 140 -13.28 24.93 -6.74
N TRP A 141 -12.09 25.12 -6.16
CA TRP A 141 -11.92 25.08 -4.71
C TRP A 141 -12.48 26.35 -4.08
N GLU A 142 -13.20 26.22 -2.96
CA GLU A 142 -13.77 27.35 -2.18
C GLU A 142 -12.66 28.13 -1.43
N CYS A 143 -11.62 28.50 -2.16
CA CYS A 143 -10.40 29.10 -1.65
C CYS A 143 -10.64 30.54 -1.17
N THR A 144 -10.22 30.83 0.07
CA THR A 144 -10.31 32.17 0.65
C THR A 144 -9.08 33.04 0.41
N ALA A 145 -7.96 32.44 -0.03
CA ALA A 145 -6.71 33.14 -0.30
C ALA A 145 -5.97 32.56 -1.54
N PRO A 146 -6.51 32.74 -2.77
CA PRO A 146 -6.01 32.07 -3.97
C PRO A 146 -4.51 32.23 -4.23
N ASN A 147 -4.00 33.46 -4.19
CA ASN A 147 -2.58 33.74 -4.45
C ASN A 147 -1.66 33.05 -3.41
N SER A 148 -2.05 33.04 -2.14
CA SER A 148 -1.24 32.42 -1.07
C SER A 148 -1.29 30.89 -1.16
N CYS A 149 -2.48 30.34 -1.44
CA CYS A 149 -2.65 28.89 -1.56
C CYS A 149 -1.96 28.33 -2.81
N GLU A 150 -1.97 29.07 -3.92
CA GLU A 150 -1.26 28.66 -5.15
C GLU A 150 0.26 28.60 -4.93
N VAL A 151 0.84 29.58 -4.24
CA VAL A 151 2.26 29.56 -3.85
C VAL A 151 2.56 28.38 -2.92
N CYS A 152 1.72 28.17 -1.89
CA CYS A 152 1.87 27.05 -0.95
C CYS A 152 1.80 25.68 -1.65
N LEU A 153 0.86 25.49 -2.58
CA LEU A 153 0.78 24.25 -3.37
C LEU A 153 2.02 24.02 -4.23
N ALA A 154 2.58 25.08 -4.82
CA ALA A 154 3.81 24.97 -5.60
C ALA A 154 5.01 24.56 -4.72
N GLU A 155 5.07 25.07 -3.48
CA GLU A 155 6.08 24.66 -2.49
C GLU A 155 5.89 23.20 -2.06
N PHE A 156 4.65 22.79 -1.74
CA PHE A 156 4.35 21.40 -1.41
C PHE A 156 4.70 20.44 -2.56
N HIS A 157 4.40 20.83 -3.80
CA HIS A 157 4.79 20.08 -4.99
C HIS A 157 6.31 19.91 -5.10
N ALA A 158 7.08 20.98 -4.81
CA ALA A 158 8.54 20.93 -4.83
C ALA A 158 9.10 20.00 -3.73
N LEU A 159 8.57 20.08 -2.51
CA LEU A 159 8.94 19.22 -1.38
C LEU A 159 8.61 17.75 -1.64
N ALA A 160 7.43 17.49 -2.18
CA ALA A 160 6.99 16.17 -2.61
C ALA A 160 7.90 15.59 -3.70
N SER A 161 8.24 16.41 -4.70
CA SER A 161 9.10 16.00 -5.81
C SER A 161 10.51 15.66 -5.33
N ALA A 162 11.06 16.44 -4.39
CA ALA A 162 12.37 16.19 -3.79
C ALA A 162 12.40 14.91 -2.92
N SER A 163 11.28 14.57 -2.29
CA SER A 163 11.15 13.39 -1.42
C SER A 163 10.75 12.11 -2.17
N SER A 164 10.48 12.21 -3.47
CA SER A 164 9.87 11.16 -4.29
C SER A 164 10.69 9.89 -4.45
N GLU A 165 11.99 9.92 -4.09
CA GLU A 165 12.87 8.74 -4.13
C GLU A 165 12.36 7.56 -3.29
N ARG A 166 11.51 7.81 -2.28
CA ARG A 166 10.96 6.79 -1.38
C ARG A 166 9.65 6.14 -1.88
N HIS A 167 9.12 6.54 -3.05
CA HIS A 167 7.96 5.96 -3.75
C HIS A 167 6.81 5.45 -2.86
N THR A 168 6.43 6.24 -1.86
CA THR A 168 5.25 6.00 -1.02
C THR A 168 3.97 6.54 -1.67
N LEU A 169 3.84 6.40 -2.99
CA LEU A 169 2.73 6.98 -3.78
C LEU A 169 1.35 6.51 -3.33
N LEU A 170 1.25 5.31 -2.76
CA LEU A 170 -0.01 4.83 -2.21
C LEU A 170 -0.18 5.18 -0.74
N HIS A 171 0.88 5.48 0.02
CA HIS A 171 0.72 5.78 1.45
C HIS A 171 0.09 7.15 1.65
N SER A 172 -0.51 7.36 2.82
CA SER A 172 -1.10 8.66 3.18
C SER A 172 -0.01 9.71 3.35
N TRP A 173 -0.29 10.91 2.87
CA TRP A 173 0.61 12.06 2.98
C TRP A 173 0.19 13.04 4.08
N GLU A 174 -0.82 12.71 4.89
CA GLU A 174 -1.32 13.55 5.98
C GLU A 174 -0.19 14.03 6.91
N ASP A 175 0.64 13.11 7.42
CA ASP A 175 1.78 13.45 8.28
C ASP A 175 2.80 14.37 7.56
N MET A 176 2.92 14.24 6.23
CA MET A 176 3.83 15.06 5.43
C MET A 176 3.28 16.47 5.22
N TYR A 177 1.97 16.63 5.10
CA TYR A 177 1.36 17.96 5.02
C TYR A 177 1.58 18.74 6.31
N ASP A 178 1.47 18.09 7.46
CA ASP A 178 1.78 18.71 8.76
C ASP A 178 3.26 19.14 8.83
N GLU A 179 4.19 18.24 8.47
CA GLU A 179 5.63 18.54 8.43
C GLU A 179 5.96 19.68 7.45
N TRP A 180 5.35 19.72 6.27
CA TRP A 180 5.57 20.78 5.29
C TRP A 180 4.98 22.10 5.73
N THR A 181 3.83 22.08 6.39
CA THR A 181 3.20 23.27 6.98
C THR A 181 4.11 23.88 8.05
N GLU A 182 4.69 23.05 8.91
CA GLU A 182 5.64 23.49 9.95
C GLU A 182 6.94 24.05 9.36
N SER A 183 7.50 23.39 8.33
CA SER A 183 8.81 23.74 7.76
C SER A 183 8.78 24.89 6.75
N SER A 184 7.71 25.07 5.98
CA SER A 184 7.58 26.15 4.98
C SER A 184 7.09 27.47 5.58
N HIS A 185 6.48 27.44 6.77
CA HIS A 185 5.74 28.57 7.36
C HIS A 185 4.61 29.12 6.47
N VAL A 186 4.21 28.38 5.43
CA VAL A 186 3.07 28.70 4.57
C VAL A 186 2.00 27.67 4.79
N THR A 187 0.75 28.11 4.86
CA THR A 187 -0.40 27.22 5.10
C THR A 187 -1.45 27.40 4.01
N LEU A 188 -2.09 26.29 3.63
CA LEU A 188 -3.30 26.33 2.83
C LEU A 188 -4.47 26.82 3.69
N CYS A 189 -5.43 27.51 3.08
CA CYS A 189 -6.72 27.68 3.72
C CYS A 189 -7.41 26.31 3.90
N THR A 190 -8.30 26.20 4.87
CA THR A 190 -8.99 24.94 5.22
C THR A 190 -9.62 24.27 4.00
N ALA A 191 -10.34 25.02 3.16
CA ALA A 191 -10.97 24.47 1.96
C ALA A 191 -9.96 23.91 0.93
N CYS A 192 -8.79 24.54 0.78
CA CYS A 192 -7.75 24.02 -0.11
C CYS A 192 -7.04 22.80 0.49
N MET A 193 -6.87 22.73 1.80
CA MET A 193 -6.30 21.56 2.47
C MET A 193 -7.25 20.35 2.33
N GLU A 194 -8.54 20.51 2.63
CA GLU A 194 -9.54 19.45 2.47
C GLU A 194 -9.61 18.95 1.01
N ALA A 195 -9.65 19.87 0.05
CA ALA A 195 -9.69 19.51 -1.36
C ALA A 195 -8.38 18.87 -1.87
N LEU A 196 -7.24 19.22 -1.28
CA LEU A 196 -5.96 18.56 -1.54
C LEU A 196 -5.97 17.13 -1.03
N CYS A 197 -6.38 16.90 0.22
CA CYS A 197 -6.46 15.56 0.81
C CYS A 197 -7.42 14.65 0.04
N GLU A 198 -8.61 15.14 -0.32
CA GLU A 198 -9.56 14.36 -1.13
C GLU A 198 -8.97 14.00 -2.50
N ARG A 199 -8.30 14.94 -3.17
CA ARG A 199 -7.66 14.67 -4.46
C ARG A 199 -6.49 13.70 -4.34
N GLU A 200 -5.67 13.82 -3.30
CA GLU A 200 -4.58 12.87 -3.01
C GLU A 200 -5.14 11.46 -2.84
N LYS A 201 -6.21 11.31 -2.06
CA LYS A 201 -6.91 10.03 -1.85
C LYS A 201 -7.44 9.47 -3.17
N GLU A 202 -8.06 10.30 -4.01
CA GLU A 202 -8.55 9.89 -5.33
C GLU A 202 -7.42 9.38 -6.23
N GLN A 203 -6.27 10.08 -6.28
CA GLN A 203 -5.11 9.65 -7.08
C GLN A 203 -4.54 8.33 -6.54
N ARG A 204 -4.43 8.18 -5.22
CA ARG A 204 -4.00 6.92 -4.57
C ARG A 204 -4.93 5.77 -4.90
N CYS A 205 -6.24 5.98 -4.80
CA CYS A 205 -7.24 4.97 -5.15
C CYS A 205 -7.16 4.56 -6.64
N ALA A 206 -6.92 5.53 -7.53
CA ALA A 206 -6.75 5.26 -8.96
C ALA A 206 -5.50 4.43 -9.26
N ILE A 207 -4.37 4.69 -8.59
CA ILE A 207 -3.15 3.87 -8.71
C ILE A 207 -3.39 2.49 -8.10
N TRP A 208 -4.02 2.43 -6.92
CA TRP A 208 -4.35 1.19 -6.22
C TRP A 208 -5.08 0.24 -7.14
N ARG A 209 -6.21 0.65 -7.73
CA ARG A 209 -7.01 -0.18 -8.64
C ARG A 209 -6.22 -0.75 -9.82
N ARG A 210 -5.15 -0.06 -10.23
CA ARG A 210 -4.27 -0.49 -11.32
C ARG A 210 -3.14 -1.42 -10.89
N LEU A 211 -2.92 -1.68 -9.60
CA LEU A 211 -1.83 -2.53 -9.13
C LEU A 211 -1.79 -3.90 -9.82
N PRO A 212 -2.91 -4.62 -10.04
CA PRO A 212 -2.87 -5.87 -10.80
C PRO A 212 -2.23 -5.69 -12.18
N LYS A 213 -2.61 -4.64 -12.91
CA LYS A 213 -2.06 -4.33 -14.24
C LYS A 213 -0.60 -3.91 -14.17
N ILE A 214 -0.23 -3.06 -13.22
CA ILE A 214 1.16 -2.59 -12.99
C ILE A 214 2.08 -3.79 -12.77
N TYR A 215 1.63 -4.78 -12.00
CA TYR A 215 2.38 -6.00 -11.74
C TYR A 215 2.11 -7.14 -12.73
N GLY A 216 1.38 -6.90 -13.82
CA GLY A 216 1.08 -7.89 -14.87
C GLY A 216 0.29 -9.11 -14.39
N LEU A 217 -0.51 -8.98 -13.33
CA LEU A 217 -1.40 -10.01 -12.79
C LEU A 217 -2.70 -10.10 -13.61
N PRO A 218 -3.32 -11.30 -13.76
CA PRO A 218 -4.73 -11.39 -14.10
C PRO A 218 -5.52 -10.59 -13.06
N VAL A 219 -6.57 -9.87 -13.48
CA VAL A 219 -7.44 -9.12 -12.55
C VAL A 219 -8.06 -10.12 -11.58
N PRO A 220 -7.67 -10.15 -10.30
CA PRO A 220 -8.25 -11.07 -9.32
C PRO A 220 -9.67 -10.62 -8.98
N ASP A 221 -10.51 -11.55 -8.51
CA ASP A 221 -11.78 -11.20 -7.87
C ASP A 221 -11.52 -10.18 -6.75
N GLY A 222 -12.31 -9.10 -6.70
CA GLY A 222 -12.15 -8.00 -5.75
C GLY A 222 -11.38 -6.77 -6.27
N TRP A 223 -10.75 -6.84 -7.45
CA TRP A 223 -10.11 -5.69 -8.10
C TRP A 223 -10.97 -5.16 -9.26
N GLU A 224 -11.08 -3.83 -9.40
CA GLU A 224 -11.80 -3.21 -10.52
C GLU A 224 -11.07 -3.47 -11.86
N THR A 225 -11.86 -3.61 -12.94
CA THR A 225 -11.36 -4.07 -14.25
C THR A 225 -10.76 -2.97 -15.13
N ALA A 226 -11.08 -1.69 -14.88
CA ALA A 226 -10.48 -0.52 -15.54
C ALA A 226 -11.07 0.76 -14.94
#